data_AF-A0A1V5Z0D3-F1
#
_entry.id   AF-A0A1V5Z0D3-F1
#
_cell.length_a   1.000
_cell.length_b   1.000
_cell.length_c   1.000
_cell.angle_alpha   90.00
_cell.angle_beta   90.00
_cell.angle_gamma   90.00
#
_symmetry.space_group_name_H-M   'P 1'
#
loop_
_entity.id
_entity.type
_entity.pdbx_description
1 polymer ?
#
loop_
_entity_poly.entity_id
_entity_poly.type
_entity_poly.pdbx_seq_one_letter_code
_entity_poly.pdbx_strand_id
1 'polypeptide(L)'
;MAVIDTGNLPHGDIDPGRIVQGYDFISGEEWDGDWCYARANDGDGLDPDPKDEGDWITEEEHLGTDATGGLFAGCPEGYSSWHGTHVAGTIGANTNNGLGVAGIDWNCKILHARVLGKCGGYTSDIADAMRWSAGIHVDGVPDNGNPAKVLNLSLGGEEECGHTYQNAINDVIDQGAVVVVAAGNSDSDMSKFAPANCNGVIAVAAVNRLGGRASYSNYGSGVTIAAPGGDKPVDPHGVLSLLNDGYTIPAGDDYRFYRGTSMAAPHVSGVIALLLSRENGLTPAEIRQWIQATARPFPTGTGRDCTKATCGAGIIDAYALLEGNPAPSIEGMSPESARAGLFKFTLTVTGENFSYSSVVRWNGKDRKTNYVSPTCLEATITAGDIAWPGNYPVSVFTPAPGGGETGELTFEVKKAIPVGGGGGGGGSCFIATAAFGSPMEKHVGILQDFRDRRLLTNAPGRAFVKFYYEVSPAIAAKIAQSTTGRFVTRAALMPLVGAAYITLHGGWSVALLAIVFFVLLSLITTRKLRPGRRSA
;
A
#
# COMPACT_ATOMS: atom_id res chain seq x y z
N MET A 1 26.41 -4.50 4.15
CA MET A 1 25.21 -4.74 3.33
C MET A 1 25.36 -6.08 2.65
N ALA A 2 24.28 -6.84 2.42
CA ALA A 2 24.33 -8.08 1.66
C ALA A 2 23.68 -7.90 0.29
N VAL A 3 24.34 -8.40 -0.76
CA VAL A 3 23.82 -8.52 -2.13
C VAL A 3 23.60 -10.01 -2.37
N ILE A 4 22.33 -10.41 -2.39
CA ILE A 4 21.90 -11.80 -2.61
C ILE A 4 21.50 -11.91 -4.08
N ASP A 5 22.43 -12.38 -4.92
CA ASP A 5 22.36 -12.20 -6.37
C ASP A 5 23.29 -13.20 -7.12
N THR A 6 23.75 -12.88 -8.34
CA THR A 6 24.61 -13.74 -9.18
C THR A 6 26.04 -13.92 -8.70
N GLY A 7 26.44 -13.17 -7.67
CA GLY A 7 27.79 -13.20 -7.12
C GLY A 7 28.54 -11.88 -7.28
N ASN A 8 29.86 -11.99 -7.20
CA ASN A 8 30.82 -10.89 -7.20
C ASN A 8 31.79 -11.04 -8.37
N LEU A 9 32.12 -9.92 -9.04
CA LEU A 9 33.36 -9.79 -9.79
C LEU A 9 34.25 -8.70 -9.18
N PRO A 10 35.54 -8.97 -8.97
CA PRO A 10 36.51 -7.92 -8.71
C PRO A 10 36.44 -6.88 -9.83
N HIS A 11 36.21 -5.62 -9.46
CA HIS A 11 36.16 -4.50 -10.39
C HIS A 11 37.06 -3.39 -9.87
N GLY A 12 37.82 -2.72 -10.74
CA GLY A 12 38.74 -1.64 -10.38
C GLY A 12 38.09 -0.39 -9.77
N ASP A 13 36.75 -0.32 -9.78
CA ASP A 13 35.95 0.80 -9.27
C ASP A 13 35.16 0.40 -8.02
N ILE A 14 35.54 -0.71 -7.38
CA ILE A 14 35.11 -1.08 -6.03
C ILE A 14 36.34 -1.42 -5.19
N ASP A 15 36.42 -0.90 -3.97
CA ASP A 15 37.56 -1.19 -3.10
C ASP A 15 37.48 -2.66 -2.63
N PRO A 16 38.45 -3.52 -2.97
CA PRO A 16 38.43 -4.91 -2.51
C PRO A 16 38.45 -5.04 -0.99
N GLY A 17 38.96 -4.03 -0.24
CA GLY A 17 38.90 -4.00 1.22
C GLY A 17 37.50 -3.77 1.80
N ARG A 18 36.54 -3.33 0.97
CA ARG A 18 35.12 -3.20 1.34
C ARG A 18 34.31 -4.45 1.01
N ILE A 19 34.84 -5.35 0.18
CA ILE A 19 34.23 -6.66 -0.05
C ILE A 19 34.61 -7.57 1.12
N VAL A 20 33.62 -7.98 1.90
CA VAL A 20 33.82 -8.92 3.01
C VAL A 20 33.61 -10.36 2.52
N GLN A 21 34.13 -11.32 3.27
CA GLN A 21 33.97 -12.75 2.97
C GLN A 21 32.49 -13.10 2.79
N GLY A 22 32.12 -13.43 1.56
CA GLY A 22 30.79 -13.92 1.18
C GLY A 22 30.72 -15.44 1.16
N TYR A 23 29.72 -15.98 0.46
CA TYR A 23 29.52 -17.41 0.32
C TYR A 23 28.64 -17.72 -0.90
N ASP A 24 28.89 -18.86 -1.55
CA ASP A 24 28.05 -19.41 -2.60
C ASP A 24 27.04 -20.41 -2.04
N PHE A 25 25.77 -20.12 -2.31
CA PHE A 25 24.63 -20.92 -1.87
C PHE A 25 24.01 -21.75 -2.99
N ILE A 26 24.53 -21.69 -4.22
CA ILE A 26 24.01 -22.48 -5.32
C ILE A 26 24.32 -23.95 -5.04
N SER A 27 23.27 -24.68 -4.68
CA SER A 27 23.37 -26.10 -4.41
C SER A 27 23.51 -26.91 -5.71
N GLY A 28 24.04 -28.13 -5.59
CA GLY A 28 24.06 -29.07 -6.70
C GLY A 28 22.66 -29.56 -7.05
N GLU A 29 22.48 -29.98 -8.30
CA GLU A 29 21.25 -30.57 -8.81
C GLU A 29 21.47 -32.06 -9.09
N GLU A 30 20.47 -32.91 -8.86
CA GLU A 30 20.52 -34.30 -9.32
C GLU A 30 19.90 -34.40 -10.73
N TRP A 31 20.70 -34.83 -11.71
CA TRP A 31 20.27 -35.02 -13.09
C TRP A 31 20.67 -36.41 -13.60
N ASP A 32 19.69 -37.18 -14.08
CA ASP A 32 19.86 -38.57 -14.55
C ASP A 32 20.60 -39.49 -13.56
N GLY A 33 20.44 -39.24 -12.25
CA GLY A 33 21.04 -40.03 -11.17
C GLY A 33 22.47 -39.63 -10.80
N ASP A 34 23.04 -38.61 -11.45
CA ASP A 34 24.32 -38.01 -11.08
C ASP A 34 24.13 -36.58 -10.54
N TRP A 35 24.90 -36.23 -9.52
CA TRP A 35 24.96 -34.84 -9.03
C TRP A 35 25.77 -33.99 -10.01
N CYS A 36 25.18 -32.88 -10.46
CA CYS A 36 25.81 -31.91 -11.33
C CYS A 36 25.69 -30.48 -10.77
N TYR A 37 26.61 -29.62 -11.17
CA TYR A 37 26.73 -28.24 -10.68
C TYR A 37 26.60 -27.24 -11.83
N ALA A 38 25.78 -27.60 -12.82
CA ALA A 38 25.69 -26.83 -14.06
C ALA A 38 25.12 -25.43 -13.84
N ARG A 39 24.25 -25.23 -12.84
CA ARG A 39 23.72 -23.91 -12.49
C ARG A 39 24.80 -23.01 -11.90
N ALA A 40 25.58 -23.55 -10.97
CA ALA A 40 26.67 -22.86 -10.29
C ALA A 40 27.81 -22.53 -11.27
N ASN A 41 28.11 -23.43 -12.22
CA ASN A 41 29.08 -23.19 -13.29
C ASN A 41 30.53 -22.93 -12.80
N ASP A 42 30.86 -23.44 -11.62
CA ASP A 42 32.17 -23.40 -10.93
C ASP A 42 32.76 -24.80 -10.71
N GLY A 43 31.92 -25.84 -10.66
CA GLY A 43 32.33 -27.24 -10.61
C GLY A 43 31.98 -27.97 -9.31
N ASP A 44 31.38 -27.28 -8.33
CA ASP A 44 30.93 -27.83 -7.06
C ASP A 44 29.65 -27.13 -6.55
N GLY A 45 29.22 -27.48 -5.33
CA GLY A 45 28.02 -26.91 -4.70
C GLY A 45 28.41 -25.81 -3.71
N LEU A 46 27.72 -25.75 -2.57
CA LEU A 46 27.97 -24.77 -1.51
C LEU A 46 29.46 -24.59 -1.17
N ASP A 47 30.01 -23.40 -1.41
CA ASP A 47 31.43 -23.11 -1.22
C ASP A 47 31.68 -21.62 -0.80
N PRO A 48 32.89 -21.28 -0.29
CA PRO A 48 33.16 -19.93 0.23
C PRO A 48 33.50 -18.87 -0.82
N ASP A 49 33.53 -19.17 -2.12
CA ASP A 49 33.85 -18.21 -3.19
C ASP A 49 32.57 -17.76 -3.93
N PRO A 50 31.96 -16.62 -3.58
CA PRO A 50 30.73 -16.13 -4.21
C PRO A 50 31.00 -15.48 -5.59
N LYS A 51 31.98 -15.97 -6.34
CA LYS A 51 32.38 -15.39 -7.62
C LYS A 51 31.30 -15.62 -8.67
N ASP A 52 30.94 -14.58 -9.42
CA ASP A 52 30.04 -14.73 -10.55
C ASP A 52 30.80 -15.39 -11.72
N GLU A 53 30.55 -16.67 -11.97
CA GLU A 53 31.16 -17.42 -13.08
C GLU A 53 30.53 -17.11 -14.45
N GLY A 54 29.43 -16.36 -14.46
CA GLY A 54 28.62 -16.07 -15.62
C GLY A 54 27.44 -17.03 -15.75
N ASP A 55 26.26 -16.45 -15.94
CA ASP A 55 24.97 -17.13 -16.07
C ASP A 55 24.52 -17.34 -17.53
N TRP A 56 25.44 -17.15 -18.49
CA TRP A 56 25.21 -17.34 -19.91
C TRP A 56 24.70 -18.75 -20.25
N ILE A 57 23.79 -18.87 -21.22
CA ILE A 57 23.21 -20.15 -21.65
C ILE A 57 23.47 -20.34 -23.14
N THR A 58 24.06 -21.49 -23.53
CA THR A 58 24.20 -21.89 -24.94
C THR A 58 22.85 -22.23 -25.57
N GLU A 59 22.79 -22.17 -26.90
CA GLU A 59 21.70 -22.78 -27.69
C GLU A 59 21.52 -24.27 -27.36
N GLU A 60 22.61 -25.03 -27.17
CA GLU A 60 22.56 -26.46 -26.83
C GLU A 60 21.92 -26.72 -25.46
N GLU A 61 22.25 -25.93 -24.45
CA GLU A 61 21.63 -26.03 -23.11
C GLU A 61 20.18 -25.57 -23.10
N HIS A 62 19.79 -24.66 -24.00
CA HIS A 62 18.41 -24.20 -24.15
C HIS A 62 17.54 -25.22 -24.90
N LEU A 63 17.99 -25.71 -26.05
CA LEU A 63 17.20 -26.55 -26.96
C LEU A 63 17.40 -28.05 -26.75
N GLY A 64 18.58 -28.46 -26.31
CA GLY A 64 19.01 -29.86 -26.27
C GLY A 64 19.38 -30.41 -27.64
N THR A 65 19.95 -31.61 -27.65
CA THR A 65 20.31 -32.34 -28.88
C THR A 65 19.29 -33.41 -29.28
N ASP A 66 18.28 -33.64 -28.44
CA ASP A 66 17.20 -34.61 -28.67
C ASP A 66 15.83 -34.14 -28.12
N ALA A 67 14.84 -35.04 -28.16
CA ALA A 67 13.47 -34.74 -27.76
C ALA A 67 13.26 -34.53 -26.24
N THR A 68 14.29 -34.74 -25.40
CA THR A 68 14.21 -34.52 -23.95
C THR A 68 14.45 -33.07 -23.54
N GLY A 69 14.92 -32.23 -24.46
CA GLY A 69 15.24 -30.82 -24.22
C GLY A 69 16.64 -30.62 -23.63
N GLY A 70 17.13 -29.38 -23.63
CA GLY A 70 18.40 -29.03 -23.03
C GLY A 70 18.30 -28.94 -21.51
N LEU A 71 19.46 -28.95 -20.83
CA LEU A 71 19.54 -28.88 -19.36
C LEU A 71 18.83 -27.64 -18.78
N PHE A 72 18.80 -26.54 -19.53
CA PHE A 72 18.12 -25.29 -19.18
C PHE A 72 16.95 -24.99 -20.12
N ALA A 73 16.22 -26.03 -20.54
CA ALA A 73 15.02 -25.87 -21.35
C ALA A 73 14.01 -24.91 -20.69
N GLY A 74 13.56 -23.92 -21.46
CA GLY A 74 12.64 -22.87 -21.00
C GLY A 74 13.33 -21.61 -20.43
N CYS A 75 14.63 -21.64 -20.19
CA CYS A 75 15.42 -20.45 -19.88
C CYS A 75 16.00 -19.83 -21.14
N PRO A 76 16.01 -18.50 -21.29
CA PRO A 76 16.48 -17.87 -22.52
C PRO A 76 17.98 -18.10 -22.74
N GLU A 77 18.37 -18.44 -23.97
CA GLU A 77 19.77 -18.37 -24.39
C GLU A 77 20.30 -16.93 -24.29
N GLY A 78 21.59 -16.77 -24.00
CA GLY A 78 22.14 -15.42 -23.88
C GLY A 78 23.52 -15.34 -23.24
N TYR A 79 24.05 -14.12 -23.27
CA TYR A 79 25.30 -13.74 -22.61
C TYR A 79 25.12 -13.53 -21.12
N SER A 80 26.23 -13.56 -20.39
CA SER A 80 26.26 -13.35 -18.95
C SER A 80 25.72 -11.98 -18.58
N SER A 81 24.91 -11.95 -17.52
CA SER A 81 24.22 -10.77 -17.05
C SER A 81 25.11 -9.86 -16.20
N TRP A 82 26.07 -10.43 -15.46
CA TRP A 82 26.88 -9.75 -14.44
C TRP A 82 26.03 -8.94 -13.46
N HIS A 83 24.85 -9.46 -13.16
CA HIS A 83 23.78 -8.72 -12.53
C HIS A 83 24.13 -8.29 -11.10
N GLY A 84 24.71 -9.19 -10.29
CA GLY A 84 25.16 -8.90 -8.93
C GLY A 84 26.22 -7.79 -8.85
N THR A 85 27.11 -7.71 -9.84
CA THR A 85 28.12 -6.64 -9.97
C THR A 85 27.46 -5.28 -10.24
N HIS A 86 26.48 -5.22 -11.14
CA HIS A 86 25.72 -4.00 -11.43
C HIS A 86 24.95 -3.49 -10.21
N VAL A 87 24.30 -4.41 -9.51
CA VAL A 87 23.57 -4.15 -8.26
C VAL A 87 24.53 -3.61 -7.19
N ALA A 88 25.64 -4.30 -6.92
CA ALA A 88 26.64 -3.88 -5.93
C ALA A 88 27.26 -2.52 -6.25
N GLY A 89 27.52 -2.23 -7.53
CA GLY A 89 28.00 -0.93 -7.98
C GLY A 89 27.05 0.21 -7.65
N THR A 90 25.73 0.00 -7.83
CA THR A 90 24.71 1.01 -7.51
C THR A 90 24.71 1.33 -6.00
N ILE A 91 24.92 0.32 -5.17
CA ILE A 91 25.00 0.47 -3.72
C ILE A 91 26.28 1.19 -3.30
N GLY A 92 27.44 0.75 -3.80
CA GLY A 92 28.71 1.09 -3.17
C GLY A 92 29.92 1.04 -4.09
N ALA A 93 29.80 1.38 -5.38
CA ALA A 93 30.96 1.73 -6.19
C ALA A 93 31.78 2.84 -5.51
N ASN A 94 33.09 2.82 -5.74
CA ASN A 94 33.99 3.88 -5.28
C ASN A 94 33.54 5.22 -5.86
N THR A 95 33.70 6.28 -5.08
CA THR A 95 33.31 7.63 -5.48
C THR A 95 34.45 8.59 -5.16
N ASN A 96 34.59 9.65 -5.95
CA ASN A 96 35.67 10.65 -5.85
C ASN A 96 37.08 10.09 -6.10
N ASN A 97 37.20 9.00 -6.85
CA ASN A 97 38.48 8.41 -7.29
C ASN A 97 38.87 8.81 -8.74
N GLY A 98 38.00 9.55 -9.45
CA GLY A 98 38.25 9.97 -10.83
C GLY A 98 38.04 8.88 -11.88
N LEU A 99 37.41 7.76 -11.51
CA LEU A 99 37.08 6.63 -12.37
C LEU A 99 35.55 6.44 -12.38
N GLY A 100 35.02 5.96 -13.52
CA GLY A 100 33.72 5.29 -13.55
C GLY A 100 32.53 6.08 -12.99
N VAL A 101 31.88 5.47 -11.99
CA VAL A 101 30.56 5.87 -11.47
C VAL A 101 30.64 6.29 -10.00
N ALA A 102 29.51 6.35 -9.31
CA ALA A 102 29.44 6.58 -7.88
C ALA A 102 28.41 5.64 -7.25
N GLY A 103 28.75 5.04 -6.11
CA GLY A 103 27.80 4.30 -5.28
C GLY A 103 27.01 5.23 -4.36
N ILE A 104 25.86 4.79 -3.87
CA ILE A 104 25.05 5.58 -2.92
C ILE A 104 25.71 5.63 -1.55
N ASP A 105 26.04 4.48 -0.97
CA ASP A 105 26.86 4.36 0.23
C ASP A 105 28.26 3.84 -0.16
N TRP A 106 29.07 4.73 -0.73
CA TRP A 106 30.41 4.38 -1.22
C TRP A 106 31.40 3.97 -0.12
N ASN A 107 31.01 4.04 1.16
CA ASN A 107 31.81 3.57 2.30
C ASN A 107 31.30 2.25 2.88
N CYS A 108 30.16 1.72 2.42
CA CYS A 108 29.64 0.48 2.96
C CYS A 108 30.55 -0.72 2.64
N LYS A 109 30.56 -1.68 3.55
CA LYS A 109 31.05 -3.03 3.28
C LYS A 109 29.98 -3.86 2.60
N ILE A 110 30.36 -4.65 1.60
CA ILE A 110 29.45 -5.46 0.78
C ILE A 110 29.80 -6.93 0.98
N LEU A 111 28.78 -7.70 1.38
CA LEU A 111 28.78 -9.14 1.49
C LEU A 111 28.04 -9.68 0.27
N HIS A 112 28.68 -10.52 -0.54
CA HIS A 112 27.98 -11.22 -1.62
C HIS A 112 27.53 -12.59 -1.12
N ALA A 113 26.25 -12.90 -1.31
CA ALA A 113 25.72 -14.26 -1.17
C ALA A 113 25.24 -14.68 -2.55
N ARG A 114 26.00 -15.56 -3.21
CA ARG A 114 25.70 -16.00 -4.57
C ARG A 114 24.59 -17.06 -4.51
N VAL A 115 23.47 -16.79 -5.19
CA VAL A 115 22.29 -17.68 -5.20
C VAL A 115 21.71 -17.85 -6.59
N LEU A 116 22.16 -17.05 -7.56
CA LEU A 116 21.71 -17.13 -8.94
C LEU A 116 22.89 -17.51 -9.82
N GLY A 117 22.67 -18.52 -10.66
CA GLY A 117 23.61 -18.89 -11.71
C GLY A 117 22.85 -19.03 -13.02
N LYS A 118 23.27 -19.99 -13.84
CA LYS A 118 22.60 -20.28 -15.11
C LYS A 118 21.13 -20.61 -14.84
N CYS A 119 20.22 -19.98 -15.58
CA CYS A 119 18.77 -20.21 -15.48
C CYS A 119 18.16 -19.84 -14.10
N GLY A 120 18.81 -18.98 -13.31
CA GLY A 120 18.29 -18.49 -12.01
C GLY A 120 18.81 -19.28 -10.81
N GLY A 121 17.99 -19.44 -9.78
CA GLY A 121 18.37 -20.08 -8.51
C GLY A 121 17.19 -20.68 -7.76
N TYR A 122 17.46 -21.49 -6.73
CA TYR A 122 16.43 -22.15 -5.95
C TYR A 122 15.94 -21.30 -4.78
N THR A 123 14.64 -21.41 -4.49
CA THR A 123 14.01 -20.74 -3.33
C THR A 123 14.63 -21.17 -1.99
N SER A 124 15.09 -22.42 -1.86
CA SER A 124 15.84 -22.89 -0.67
C SER A 124 17.14 -22.12 -0.47
N ASP A 125 17.93 -22.03 -1.54
CA ASP A 125 19.27 -21.45 -1.54
C ASP A 125 19.18 -19.95 -1.25
N ILE A 126 18.19 -19.28 -1.86
CA ILE A 126 17.89 -17.87 -1.57
C ILE A 126 17.50 -17.69 -0.10
N ALA A 127 16.61 -18.53 0.44
CA ALA A 127 16.14 -18.42 1.82
C ALA A 127 17.26 -18.68 2.86
N ASP A 128 18.16 -19.63 2.60
CA ASP A 128 19.29 -19.91 3.46
C ASP A 128 20.35 -18.81 3.37
N ALA A 129 20.64 -18.29 2.17
CA ALA A 129 21.48 -17.11 1.98
C ALA A 129 20.94 -15.88 2.72
N MET A 130 19.62 -15.68 2.77
CA MET A 130 18.99 -14.62 3.56
C MET A 130 19.30 -14.76 5.05
N ARG A 131 19.07 -15.96 5.62
CA ARG A 131 19.36 -16.23 7.03
C ARG A 131 20.84 -16.02 7.35
N TRP A 132 21.71 -16.64 6.57
CA TRP A 132 23.16 -16.54 6.75
C TRP A 132 23.67 -15.10 6.62
N SER A 133 23.16 -14.35 5.63
CA SER A 133 23.50 -12.94 5.44
C SER A 133 23.14 -12.09 6.65
N ALA A 134 22.08 -12.42 7.39
CA ALA A 134 21.69 -11.75 8.63
C ALA A 134 22.46 -12.24 9.87
N GLY A 135 23.33 -13.25 9.73
CA GLY A 135 24.10 -13.85 10.83
C GLY A 135 23.42 -15.00 11.54
N ILE A 136 22.40 -15.61 10.92
CA ILE A 136 21.74 -16.81 11.43
C ILE A 136 22.50 -18.03 10.90
N HIS A 137 22.71 -19.04 11.75
CA HIS A 137 23.37 -20.29 11.38
C HIS A 137 22.60 -21.03 10.26
N VAL A 138 23.34 -21.60 9.32
CA VAL A 138 22.84 -22.51 8.27
C VAL A 138 23.68 -23.77 8.28
N ASP A 139 23.04 -24.93 8.39
CA ASP A 139 23.74 -26.21 8.46
C ASP A 139 24.59 -26.44 7.21
N GLY A 140 25.83 -26.88 7.39
CA GLY A 140 26.77 -27.12 6.29
C GLY A 140 27.51 -25.88 5.78
N VAL A 141 27.18 -24.69 6.28
CA VAL A 141 27.83 -23.41 5.91
C VAL A 141 28.53 -22.81 7.15
N PRO A 142 29.78 -22.33 7.04
CA PRO A 142 30.45 -21.64 8.14
C PRO A 142 29.68 -20.39 8.61
N ASP A 143 29.67 -20.12 9.91
CA ASP A 143 28.98 -18.94 10.46
C ASP A 143 29.50 -17.62 9.87
N ASN A 144 28.56 -16.74 9.51
CA ASN A 144 28.88 -15.43 8.95
C ASN A 144 29.47 -14.49 10.02
N GLY A 145 30.77 -14.19 9.90
CA GLY A 145 31.45 -13.20 10.73
C GLY A 145 31.10 -11.73 10.44
N ASN A 146 30.35 -11.47 9.36
CA ASN A 146 29.99 -10.13 8.86
C ASN A 146 28.48 -9.98 8.61
N PRO A 147 27.61 -10.14 9.63
CA PRO A 147 26.17 -10.07 9.46
C PRO A 147 25.72 -8.71 8.92
N ALA A 148 24.92 -8.73 7.86
CA ALA A 148 24.39 -7.55 7.21
C ALA A 148 23.11 -7.05 7.89
N LYS A 149 22.96 -5.71 7.94
CA LYS A 149 21.73 -5.04 8.41
C LYS A 149 20.72 -4.74 7.31
N VAL A 150 21.15 -4.85 6.05
CA VAL A 150 20.32 -4.61 4.86
C VAL A 150 20.66 -5.71 3.86
N LEU A 151 19.65 -6.45 3.43
CA LEU A 151 19.73 -7.49 2.41
C LEU A 151 19.03 -6.98 1.15
N ASN A 152 19.78 -6.90 0.06
CA ASN A 152 19.25 -6.55 -1.25
C ASN A 152 19.01 -7.81 -2.07
N LEU A 153 17.75 -8.05 -2.44
CA LEU A 153 17.31 -9.14 -3.30
C LEU A 153 16.77 -8.53 -4.60
N SER A 154 17.65 -8.34 -5.57
CA SER A 154 17.30 -7.85 -6.90
C SER A 154 16.80 -8.98 -7.81
N LEU A 155 15.95 -9.84 -7.26
CA LEU A 155 15.51 -11.11 -7.85
C LEU A 155 14.04 -11.38 -7.54
N GLY A 156 13.48 -12.40 -8.19
CA GLY A 156 12.14 -12.91 -7.91
C GLY A 156 11.57 -13.73 -9.07
N GLY A 157 10.46 -14.40 -8.81
CA GLY A 157 9.73 -15.24 -9.77
C GLY A 157 8.23 -15.06 -9.66
N GLU A 158 7.47 -15.49 -10.68
CA GLU A 158 6.00 -15.49 -10.62
C GLU A 158 5.52 -16.68 -9.76
N GLU A 159 5.35 -16.43 -8.47
CA GLU A 159 4.86 -17.39 -7.48
C GLU A 159 4.23 -16.67 -6.27
N GLU A 160 3.42 -17.39 -5.51
CA GLU A 160 2.93 -16.94 -4.21
C GLU A 160 4.06 -16.98 -3.17
N CYS A 161 3.99 -16.12 -2.14
CA CYS A 161 4.95 -16.21 -1.03
C CYS A 161 4.75 -17.52 -0.24
N GLY A 162 5.62 -18.50 -0.50
CA GLY A 162 5.64 -19.78 0.22
C GLY A 162 6.20 -19.67 1.65
N HIS A 163 6.01 -20.73 2.44
CA HIS A 163 6.52 -20.81 3.82
C HIS A 163 8.04 -20.66 3.91
N THR A 164 8.80 -21.15 2.92
CA THR A 164 10.26 -21.06 2.88
C THR A 164 10.72 -19.60 2.89
N TYR A 165 10.20 -18.78 1.97
CA TYR A 165 10.49 -17.34 1.95
C TYR A 165 9.97 -16.64 3.20
N GLN A 166 8.70 -16.84 3.57
CA GLN A 166 8.11 -16.08 4.68
C GLN A 166 8.81 -16.36 6.00
N ASN A 167 9.21 -17.60 6.28
CA ASN A 167 9.95 -17.94 7.50
C ASN A 167 11.34 -17.30 7.48
N ALA A 168 12.09 -17.40 6.38
CA ALA A 168 13.42 -16.77 6.30
C ALA A 168 13.35 -15.25 6.47
N ILE A 169 12.35 -14.60 5.86
CA ILE A 169 12.11 -13.16 6.02
C ILE A 169 11.81 -12.80 7.48
N ASN A 170 10.95 -13.58 8.15
CA ASN A 170 10.65 -13.36 9.56
C ASN A 170 11.91 -13.49 10.42
N ASP A 171 12.71 -14.55 10.20
CA ASP A 171 13.95 -14.79 10.94
C ASP A 171 14.94 -13.62 10.76
N VAL A 172 15.10 -13.12 9.53
CA VAL A 172 15.95 -11.97 9.22
C VAL A 172 15.47 -10.68 9.90
N ILE A 173 14.15 -10.44 9.90
CA ILE A 173 13.56 -9.25 10.54
C ILE A 173 13.72 -9.33 12.06
N ASP A 174 13.53 -10.51 12.66
CA ASP A 174 13.72 -10.74 14.09
C ASP A 174 15.19 -10.56 14.51
N GLN A 175 16.13 -10.84 13.59
CA GLN A 175 17.56 -10.53 13.75
C GLN A 175 17.88 -9.02 13.60
N GLY A 176 16.89 -8.20 13.27
CA GLY A 176 16.99 -6.75 13.15
C GLY A 176 17.56 -6.26 11.81
N ALA A 177 17.53 -7.09 10.78
CA ALA A 177 17.92 -6.70 9.42
C ALA A 177 16.69 -6.44 8.53
N VAL A 178 16.84 -5.56 7.54
CA VAL A 178 15.79 -5.30 6.53
C VAL A 178 16.01 -6.10 5.27
N VAL A 179 14.91 -6.52 4.64
CA VAL A 179 14.89 -7.20 3.34
C VAL A 179 14.31 -6.26 2.29
N VAL A 180 15.12 -5.85 1.32
CA VAL A 180 14.73 -4.98 0.20
C VAL A 180 14.64 -5.83 -1.06
N VAL A 181 13.49 -5.82 -1.74
CA VAL A 181 13.21 -6.74 -2.85
C VAL A 181 12.71 -5.98 -4.08
N ALA A 182 13.20 -6.36 -5.26
CA ALA A 182 12.69 -5.86 -6.53
C ALA A 182 11.23 -6.32 -6.77
N ALA A 183 10.33 -5.41 -7.16
CA ALA A 183 8.90 -5.75 -7.35
C ALA A 183 8.63 -6.67 -8.55
N GLY A 184 9.59 -6.82 -9.47
CA GLY A 184 9.48 -7.61 -10.70
C GLY A 184 9.18 -6.76 -11.95
N ASN A 185 9.35 -7.37 -13.13
CA ASN A 185 9.49 -6.66 -14.41
C ASN A 185 8.47 -7.11 -15.49
N SER A 186 7.25 -7.50 -15.08
CA SER A 186 6.25 -8.11 -15.96
C SER A 186 5.06 -7.21 -16.29
N ASP A 187 5.11 -5.91 -15.95
CA ASP A 187 3.99 -4.97 -16.03
C ASP A 187 2.68 -5.53 -15.42
N SER A 188 2.81 -6.21 -14.28
CA SER A 188 1.73 -6.97 -13.63
C SER A 188 1.56 -6.56 -12.16
N ASP A 189 0.49 -7.07 -11.54
CA ASP A 189 0.29 -6.92 -10.11
C ASP A 189 1.39 -7.69 -9.35
N MET A 190 2.14 -6.97 -8.52
CA MET A 190 3.27 -7.51 -7.77
C MET A 190 2.87 -8.63 -6.80
N SER A 191 1.58 -8.73 -6.41
CA SER A 191 1.09 -9.79 -5.51
C SER A 191 1.35 -11.20 -6.01
N LYS A 192 1.63 -11.37 -7.31
CA LYS A 192 1.95 -12.65 -7.95
C LYS A 192 3.45 -12.98 -7.96
N PHE A 193 4.30 -12.15 -7.35
CA PHE A 193 5.75 -12.29 -7.49
C PHE A 193 6.43 -12.36 -6.13
N ALA A 194 7.09 -13.49 -5.84
CA ALA A 194 7.87 -13.67 -4.63
C ALA A 194 9.37 -13.41 -4.90
N PRO A 195 10.12 -12.92 -3.89
CA PRO A 195 9.69 -12.65 -2.52
C PRO A 195 9.04 -11.27 -2.30
N ALA A 196 8.78 -10.49 -3.35
CA ALA A 196 8.23 -9.13 -3.21
C ALA A 196 6.82 -9.10 -2.61
N ASN A 197 6.03 -10.17 -2.77
CA ASN A 197 4.70 -10.36 -2.18
C ASN A 197 4.70 -10.90 -0.74
N CYS A 198 5.87 -11.19 -0.17
CA CYS A 198 5.98 -11.64 1.21
C CYS A 198 5.76 -10.50 2.22
N ASN A 199 5.28 -10.84 3.41
CA ASN A 199 5.12 -9.86 4.48
C ASN A 199 6.48 -9.47 5.05
N GLY A 200 6.63 -8.19 5.41
CA GLY A 200 7.83 -7.66 6.07
C GLY A 200 8.88 -7.08 5.12
N VAL A 201 8.87 -7.45 3.82
CA VAL A 201 9.86 -6.96 2.85
C VAL A 201 9.54 -5.55 2.36
N ILE A 202 10.58 -4.78 2.04
CA ILE A 202 10.48 -3.50 1.34
C ILE A 202 10.48 -3.80 -0.17
N ALA A 203 9.28 -3.96 -0.75
CA ALA A 203 9.11 -4.16 -2.19
C ALA A 203 9.27 -2.84 -2.96
N VAL A 204 10.16 -2.83 -3.97
CA VAL A 204 10.59 -1.62 -4.69
C VAL A 204 10.14 -1.64 -6.15
N ALA A 205 9.29 -0.69 -6.54
CA ALA A 205 8.94 -0.45 -7.94
C ALA A 205 9.97 0.43 -8.64
N ALA A 206 10.05 0.31 -9.97
CA ALA A 206 10.95 1.11 -10.80
C ALA A 206 10.23 2.32 -11.38
N VAL A 207 10.84 3.50 -11.23
CA VAL A 207 10.48 4.70 -11.99
C VAL A 207 11.50 5.00 -13.08
N ASN A 208 11.02 5.62 -14.16
CA ASN A 208 11.81 6.17 -15.24
C ASN A 208 12.44 7.52 -14.83
N ARG A 209 13.28 8.10 -15.70
CA ARG A 209 13.96 9.38 -15.46
C ARG A 209 13.00 10.56 -15.19
N LEU A 210 11.77 10.50 -15.70
CA LEU A 210 10.75 11.52 -15.46
C LEU A 210 9.98 11.32 -14.15
N GLY A 211 10.20 10.20 -13.44
CA GLY A 211 9.50 9.85 -12.20
C GLY A 211 8.18 9.08 -12.40
N GLY A 212 7.84 8.71 -13.63
CA GLY A 212 6.72 7.83 -13.95
C GLY A 212 7.09 6.37 -13.75
N ARG A 213 6.11 5.47 -13.59
CA ARG A 213 6.35 4.03 -13.52
C ARG A 213 7.06 3.59 -14.80
N ALA A 214 8.18 2.88 -14.66
CA ALA A 214 8.82 2.25 -15.81
C ALA A 214 7.85 1.26 -16.49
N SER A 215 7.91 1.17 -17.80
CA SER A 215 6.96 0.41 -18.63
C SER A 215 6.84 -1.07 -18.22
N TYR A 216 7.93 -1.66 -17.72
CA TYR A 216 7.97 -3.05 -17.28
C TYR A 216 7.70 -3.23 -15.78
N SER A 217 7.75 -2.18 -14.95
CA SER A 217 7.72 -2.36 -13.49
C SER A 217 6.40 -2.97 -13.05
N ASN A 218 6.44 -4.02 -12.23
CA ASN A 218 5.27 -4.46 -11.50
C ASN A 218 4.77 -3.36 -10.55
N TYR A 219 3.50 -3.45 -10.17
CA TYR A 219 2.77 -2.43 -9.42
C TYR A 219 1.76 -3.05 -8.46
N GLY A 220 1.17 -2.24 -7.57
CA GLY A 220 0.05 -2.66 -6.72
C GLY A 220 0.21 -2.20 -5.28
N SER A 221 -0.77 -2.54 -4.44
CA SER A 221 -0.84 -2.06 -3.07
C SER A 221 0.22 -2.64 -2.13
N GLY A 222 0.90 -3.73 -2.53
CA GLY A 222 2.02 -4.30 -1.77
C GLY A 222 3.35 -3.56 -1.99
N VAL A 223 3.45 -2.72 -3.04
CA VAL A 223 4.67 -1.93 -3.29
C VAL A 223 4.88 -0.95 -2.13
N THR A 224 6.06 -1.00 -1.54
CA THR A 224 6.39 -0.18 -0.36
C THR A 224 6.80 1.23 -0.77
N ILE A 225 7.68 1.32 -1.78
CA ILE A 225 8.28 2.55 -2.28
C ILE A 225 8.74 2.36 -3.73
N ALA A 226 9.08 3.44 -4.43
CA ALA A 226 9.71 3.38 -5.74
C ALA A 226 11.09 4.04 -5.75
N ALA A 227 11.92 3.61 -6.69
CA ALA A 227 13.23 4.19 -6.93
C ALA A 227 13.61 4.15 -8.42
N PRO A 228 14.65 4.89 -8.86
CA PRO A 228 15.08 4.87 -10.25
C PRO A 228 15.49 3.47 -10.69
N GLY A 229 14.75 2.89 -11.64
CA GLY A 229 15.10 1.63 -12.30
C GLY A 229 15.34 1.78 -13.80
N GLY A 230 15.07 2.97 -14.36
CA GLY A 230 15.19 3.24 -15.79
C GLY A 230 14.05 2.64 -16.62
N ASP A 231 13.94 3.03 -17.89
CA ASP A 231 12.91 2.54 -18.83
C ASP A 231 13.53 1.86 -20.06
N LYS A 232 14.78 2.19 -20.40
CA LYS A 232 15.56 1.56 -21.47
C LYS A 232 17.00 1.38 -21.00
N PRO A 233 17.74 0.36 -21.45
CA PRO A 233 19.10 0.07 -20.97
C PRO A 233 20.13 0.89 -21.76
N VAL A 234 19.90 2.19 -21.89
CA VAL A 234 20.73 3.13 -22.66
C VAL A 234 20.66 4.52 -22.04
N ASP A 235 21.66 5.36 -22.28
CA ASP A 235 21.59 6.78 -21.92
C ASP A 235 20.46 7.49 -22.68
N PRO A 236 19.68 8.38 -22.03
CA PRO A 236 19.67 8.72 -20.61
C PRO A 236 18.54 8.04 -19.85
N HIS A 237 18.13 6.86 -20.30
CA HIS A 237 16.93 6.18 -19.83
C HIS A 237 17.22 5.01 -18.89
N GLY A 238 18.47 4.55 -18.79
CA GLY A 238 18.88 3.44 -17.94
C GLY A 238 19.55 3.90 -16.65
N VAL A 239 19.92 2.92 -15.83
CA VAL A 239 20.76 3.09 -14.64
C VAL A 239 22.16 2.59 -14.98
N LEU A 240 23.14 3.48 -14.95
CA LEU A 240 24.55 3.16 -15.16
C LEU A 240 25.15 2.58 -13.88
N SER A 241 25.91 1.50 -13.99
CA SER A 241 26.69 0.92 -12.89
C SER A 241 27.85 0.08 -13.45
N LEU A 242 28.61 -0.53 -12.53
CA LEU A 242 29.68 -1.48 -12.79
C LEU A 242 29.18 -2.69 -13.58
N LEU A 243 30.02 -3.26 -14.44
CA LEU A 243 29.75 -4.48 -15.19
C LEU A 243 31.09 -5.16 -15.60
N ASN A 244 31.00 -6.20 -16.42
CA ASN A 244 32.12 -6.87 -17.04
C ASN A 244 31.91 -6.95 -18.56
N ASP A 245 32.99 -6.88 -19.33
CA ASP A 245 32.97 -6.91 -20.81
C ASP A 245 32.86 -8.33 -21.38
N GLY A 246 33.01 -9.36 -20.53
CA GLY A 246 32.89 -10.77 -20.90
C GLY A 246 31.48 -11.13 -21.34
N TYR A 247 31.36 -11.87 -22.46
CA TYR A 247 30.08 -12.38 -22.95
C TYR A 247 29.63 -13.66 -22.25
N THR A 248 30.57 -14.44 -21.72
CA THR A 248 30.32 -15.72 -21.06
C THR A 248 31.07 -15.79 -19.75
N ILE A 249 32.39 -15.89 -19.80
CA ILE A 249 33.26 -15.83 -18.63
C ILE A 249 33.75 -14.40 -18.38
N PRO A 250 34.19 -14.07 -17.15
CA PRO A 250 34.73 -12.76 -16.85
C PRO A 250 35.98 -12.44 -17.70
N ALA A 251 36.06 -11.21 -18.22
CA ALA A 251 37.22 -10.74 -18.97
C ALA A 251 37.84 -9.48 -18.36
N GLY A 252 37.10 -8.38 -18.27
CA GLY A 252 37.57 -7.09 -17.77
C GLY A 252 36.43 -6.14 -17.37
N ASP A 253 36.78 -5.08 -16.67
CA ASP A 253 35.84 -4.07 -16.17
C ASP A 253 35.08 -3.38 -17.30
N ASP A 254 33.77 -3.18 -17.11
CA ASP A 254 32.91 -2.39 -18.01
C ASP A 254 31.92 -1.56 -17.18
N TYR A 255 31.23 -0.62 -17.82
CA TYR A 255 30.11 0.10 -17.23
C TYR A 255 28.95 0.09 -18.18
N ARG A 256 27.76 -0.30 -17.71
CA ARG A 256 26.60 -0.42 -18.60
C ARG A 256 25.31 0.12 -18.00
N PHE A 257 24.48 0.65 -18.88
CA PHE A 257 23.12 1.05 -18.54
C PHE A 257 22.20 -0.17 -18.52
N TYR A 258 21.65 -0.51 -17.36
CA TYR A 258 20.60 -1.51 -17.23
C TYR A 258 19.25 -0.86 -16.98
N ARG A 259 18.19 -1.66 -17.10
CA ARG A 259 16.84 -1.31 -16.64
C ARG A 259 16.28 -2.45 -15.82
N GLY A 260 15.59 -2.14 -14.73
CA GLY A 260 14.89 -3.13 -13.93
C GLY A 260 14.47 -2.59 -12.57
N THR A 261 13.47 -3.25 -11.96
CA THR A 261 13.24 -3.14 -10.52
C THR A 261 14.47 -3.63 -9.73
N SER A 262 15.26 -4.52 -10.33
CA SER A 262 16.59 -4.93 -9.87
C SER A 262 17.61 -3.79 -9.75
N MET A 263 17.45 -2.70 -10.52
CA MET A 263 18.27 -1.49 -10.38
C MET A 263 17.62 -0.48 -9.43
N ALA A 264 16.31 -0.56 -9.21
CA ALA A 264 15.61 0.28 -8.24
C ALA A 264 15.85 -0.17 -6.78
N ALA A 265 15.80 -1.48 -6.52
CA ALA A 265 16.08 -2.06 -5.19
C ALA A 265 17.42 -1.61 -4.58
N PRO A 266 18.57 -1.65 -5.28
CA PRO A 266 19.84 -1.21 -4.73
C PRO A 266 19.90 0.29 -4.43
N HIS A 267 19.08 1.12 -5.09
CA HIS A 267 18.95 2.51 -4.69
C HIS A 267 18.37 2.64 -3.28
N VAL A 268 17.32 1.89 -2.98
CA VAL A 268 16.69 1.88 -1.65
C VAL A 268 17.64 1.26 -0.63
N SER A 269 18.29 0.15 -0.96
CA SER A 269 19.26 -0.53 -0.09
C SER A 269 20.43 0.38 0.30
N GLY A 270 21.02 1.08 -0.67
CA GLY A 270 22.11 2.04 -0.42
C GLY A 270 21.65 3.21 0.45
N VAL A 271 20.45 3.75 0.23
CA VAL A 271 19.91 4.84 1.07
C VAL A 271 19.64 4.37 2.51
N ILE A 272 19.18 3.14 2.71
CA ILE A 272 19.02 2.57 4.06
C ILE A 272 20.40 2.34 4.71
N ALA A 273 21.40 1.89 3.96
CA ALA A 273 22.76 1.75 4.50
C ALA A 273 23.32 3.10 4.96
N LEU A 274 23.15 4.17 4.17
CA LEU A 274 23.48 5.54 4.57
C LEU A 274 22.74 5.96 5.85
N LEU A 275 21.43 5.68 5.96
CA LEU A 275 20.66 5.97 7.17
C LEU A 275 21.26 5.27 8.40
N LEU A 276 21.55 3.97 8.29
CA LEU A 276 22.09 3.17 9.38
C LEU A 276 23.52 3.57 9.78
N SER A 277 24.26 4.26 8.91
CA SER A 277 25.55 4.86 9.26
C SER A 277 25.43 6.03 10.26
N ARG A 278 24.28 6.71 10.29
CA ARG A 278 23.96 7.80 11.23
C ARG A 278 23.10 7.33 12.40
N GLU A 279 22.13 6.46 12.13
CA GLU A 279 21.09 6.02 13.08
C GLU A 279 21.06 4.48 13.16
N ASN A 280 21.99 3.89 13.93
CA ASN A 280 22.19 2.44 13.95
C ASN A 280 21.20 1.65 14.86
N GLY A 281 20.32 2.35 15.57
CA GLY A 281 19.37 1.76 16.53
C GLY A 281 17.98 1.47 15.98
N LEU A 282 17.72 1.76 14.70
CA LEU A 282 16.40 1.62 14.10
C LEU A 282 16.04 0.16 13.86
N THR A 283 14.80 -0.19 14.20
CA THR A 283 14.20 -1.49 13.84
C THR A 283 13.81 -1.54 12.36
N PRO A 284 13.70 -2.74 11.76
CA PRO A 284 13.21 -2.88 10.38
C PRO A 284 11.86 -2.19 10.12
N ALA A 285 10.95 -2.20 11.10
CA ALA A 285 9.65 -1.54 11.00
C ALA A 285 9.78 0.00 10.99
N GLU A 286 10.65 0.56 11.84
CA GLU A 286 10.91 2.00 11.87
C GLU A 286 11.58 2.47 10.57
N ILE A 287 12.55 1.70 10.04
CA ILE A 287 13.18 2.00 8.75
C ILE A 287 12.14 2.05 7.65
N ARG A 288 11.27 1.02 7.57
CA ARG A 288 10.17 0.98 6.59
C ARG A 288 9.25 2.20 6.72
N GLN A 289 8.89 2.57 7.95
CA GLN A 289 8.04 3.74 8.19
C GLN A 289 8.73 5.03 7.76
N TRP A 290 10.01 5.21 8.09
CA TRP A 290 10.77 6.42 7.81
C TRP A 290 10.95 6.62 6.30
N ILE A 291 11.34 5.58 5.54
CA ILE A 291 11.47 5.72 4.08
C ILE A 291 10.14 6.07 3.41
N GLN A 292 9.01 5.58 3.93
CA GLN A 292 7.70 5.92 3.40
C GLN A 292 7.26 7.33 3.78
N ALA A 293 7.63 7.78 4.99
CA ALA A 293 7.30 9.10 5.51
C ALA A 293 8.06 10.23 4.78
N THR A 294 9.27 9.96 4.33
CA THR A 294 10.13 10.96 3.67
C THR A 294 10.18 10.83 2.15
N ALA A 295 9.43 9.88 1.59
CA ALA A 295 9.37 9.71 0.14
C ALA A 295 8.83 10.97 -0.55
N ARG A 296 9.51 11.40 -1.62
CA ARG A 296 9.07 12.52 -2.44
C ARG A 296 7.86 12.13 -3.29
N PRO A 297 6.93 13.06 -3.56
CA PRO A 297 5.74 12.78 -4.37
C PRO A 297 6.12 12.43 -5.82
N PHE A 298 5.27 11.62 -6.46
CA PHE A 298 5.41 11.33 -7.88
C PHE A 298 5.03 12.56 -8.73
N PRO A 299 5.83 12.91 -9.75
CA PRO A 299 5.42 13.90 -10.74
C PRO A 299 4.29 13.38 -11.62
N THR A 300 3.53 14.30 -12.22
CA THR A 300 2.46 14.01 -13.18
C THR A 300 2.91 14.32 -14.62
N GLY A 301 2.25 13.72 -15.61
CA GLY A 301 2.57 13.96 -17.02
C GLY A 301 3.83 13.22 -17.51
N THR A 302 4.14 12.09 -16.87
CA THR A 302 5.36 11.30 -17.08
C THR A 302 5.20 10.20 -18.13
N GLY A 303 4.02 10.12 -18.76
CA GLY A 303 3.61 9.05 -19.67
C GLY A 303 2.97 7.85 -18.96
N ARG A 304 3.39 7.56 -17.73
CA ARG A 304 2.80 6.50 -16.89
C ARG A 304 2.87 6.89 -15.42
N ASP A 305 1.98 7.78 -15.01
CA ASP A 305 2.02 8.40 -13.68
C ASP A 305 1.86 7.36 -12.57
N CYS A 306 2.78 7.42 -11.61
CA CYS A 306 2.70 6.63 -10.39
C CYS A 306 1.71 7.27 -9.40
N THR A 307 1.11 6.42 -8.57
CA THR A 307 0.29 6.82 -7.42
C THR A 307 0.68 5.98 -6.21
N LYS A 308 0.20 6.36 -5.02
CA LYS A 308 0.38 5.54 -3.81
C LYS A 308 -0.17 4.11 -3.95
N ALA A 309 -1.20 3.92 -4.77
CA ALA A 309 -1.80 2.61 -4.99
C ALA A 309 -1.04 1.73 -6.00
N THR A 310 -0.21 2.33 -6.85
CA THR A 310 0.52 1.61 -7.92
C THR A 310 2.00 1.46 -7.62
N CYS A 311 2.65 2.46 -7.02
CA CYS A 311 4.11 2.50 -6.87
C CYS A 311 4.56 2.73 -5.41
N GLY A 312 3.69 2.54 -4.43
CA GLY A 312 4.02 2.74 -3.02
C GLY A 312 4.12 4.22 -2.61
N ALA A 313 4.76 4.48 -1.47
CA ALA A 313 4.63 5.77 -0.76
C ALA A 313 5.11 7.01 -1.54
N GLY A 314 5.97 6.84 -2.54
CA GLY A 314 6.62 7.91 -3.31
C GLY A 314 7.92 7.40 -3.91
N ILE A 315 8.77 8.31 -4.37
CA ILE A 315 10.15 7.98 -4.76
C ILE A 315 11.04 8.16 -3.53
N ILE A 316 11.95 7.21 -3.28
CA ILE A 316 12.93 7.33 -2.18
C ILE A 316 13.68 8.68 -2.26
N ASP A 317 13.84 9.34 -1.12
CA ASP A 317 14.54 10.62 -0.99
C ASP A 317 15.57 10.52 0.14
N ALA A 318 16.84 10.41 -0.24
CA ALA A 318 17.94 10.24 0.71
C ALA A 318 18.12 11.47 1.62
N TYR A 319 17.92 12.68 1.08
CA TYR A 319 18.11 13.91 1.84
C TYR A 319 17.03 14.07 2.90
N ALA A 320 15.76 13.94 2.50
CA ALA A 320 14.64 14.04 3.44
C ALA A 320 14.69 12.94 4.52
N LEU A 321 15.14 11.74 4.17
CA LEU A 321 15.33 10.64 5.13
C LEU A 321 16.38 10.94 6.19
N LEU A 322 17.53 11.51 5.80
CA LEU A 322 18.67 11.75 6.71
C LEU A 322 18.52 13.01 7.55
N GLU A 323 17.92 14.06 6.98
CA GLU A 323 17.72 15.35 7.68
C GLU A 323 16.39 15.40 8.45
N GLY A 324 15.45 14.52 8.10
CA GLY A 324 14.11 14.50 8.66
C GLY A 324 13.16 15.51 8.02
N ASN A 325 11.87 15.26 8.19
CA ASN A 325 10.84 16.19 7.81
C ASN A 325 10.97 17.48 8.64
N PRO A 326 10.89 18.68 8.04
CA PRO A 326 10.79 19.92 8.81
C PRO A 326 9.52 19.93 9.66
N ALA A 327 9.56 20.66 10.78
CA ALA A 327 8.38 20.82 11.64
C ALA A 327 7.26 21.53 10.86
N PRO A 328 6.05 20.95 10.78
CA PRO A 328 4.95 21.58 10.05
C PRO A 328 4.39 22.78 10.83
N SER A 329 3.77 23.71 10.12
CA SER A 329 2.95 24.78 10.72
C SER A 329 1.58 24.81 10.03
N ILE A 330 0.54 25.22 10.77
CA ILE A 330 -0.80 25.43 10.23
C ILE A 330 -1.14 26.91 10.36
N GLU A 331 -1.62 27.51 9.26
CA GLU A 331 -1.93 28.93 9.18
C GLU A 331 -3.42 29.20 8.98
N GLY A 332 -4.13 28.30 8.28
CA GLY A 332 -5.53 28.49 7.96
C GLY A 332 -6.23 27.23 7.52
N MET A 333 -7.56 27.31 7.42
CA MET A 333 -8.39 26.25 6.86
C MET A 333 -9.65 26.80 6.20
N SER A 334 -10.21 26.07 5.24
CA SER A 334 -11.45 26.43 4.57
C SER A 334 -12.25 25.18 4.19
N PRO A 335 -13.56 25.12 4.50
CA PRO A 335 -14.30 26.09 5.32
C PRO A 335 -13.82 26.08 6.79
N GLU A 336 -14.12 27.13 7.56
CA GLU A 336 -13.80 27.19 9.00
C GLU A 336 -14.96 26.71 9.89
N SER A 337 -16.14 26.53 9.31
CA SER A 337 -17.32 26.05 10.01
C SER A 337 -18.25 25.26 9.10
N ALA A 338 -19.01 24.34 9.69
CA ALA A 338 -20.09 23.60 9.04
C ALA A 338 -21.28 23.48 9.99
N ARG A 339 -22.41 22.98 9.51
CA ARG A 339 -23.56 22.67 10.36
C ARG A 339 -23.62 21.18 10.66
N ALA A 340 -24.06 20.86 11.87
CA ALA A 340 -24.17 19.48 12.33
C ALA A 340 -25.07 18.64 11.41
N GLY A 341 -24.62 17.43 11.07
CA GLY A 341 -25.37 16.49 10.24
C GLY A 341 -25.47 16.87 8.75
N LEU A 342 -24.62 17.77 8.26
CA LEU A 342 -24.46 18.01 6.82
C LEU A 342 -23.79 16.81 6.12
N PHE A 343 -23.67 16.92 4.79
CA PHE A 343 -22.93 15.97 3.96
C PHE A 343 -21.42 16.05 4.22
N LYS A 344 -20.69 15.00 3.83
CA LYS A 344 -19.23 15.03 3.77
C LYS A 344 -18.75 16.22 2.92
N PHE A 345 -17.63 16.82 3.30
CA PHE A 345 -17.01 17.93 2.56
C PHE A 345 -15.49 17.81 2.56
N THR A 346 -14.84 18.57 1.69
CA THR A 346 -13.37 18.70 1.66
C THR A 346 -12.98 19.91 2.49
N LEU A 347 -12.11 19.69 3.48
CA LEU A 347 -11.45 20.73 4.26
C LEU A 347 -10.08 21.00 3.64
N THR A 348 -9.87 22.19 3.11
CA THR A 348 -8.55 22.67 2.71
C THR A 348 -7.84 23.20 3.96
N VAL A 349 -6.60 22.79 4.19
CA VAL A 349 -5.73 23.24 5.28
C VAL A 349 -4.49 23.87 4.66
N THR A 350 -4.16 25.09 5.07
CA THR A 350 -2.98 25.83 4.58
C THR A 350 -1.97 26.03 5.70
N GLY A 351 -0.69 26.07 5.33
CA GLY A 351 0.41 26.25 6.27
C GLY A 351 1.77 26.14 5.57
N GLU A 352 2.78 25.70 6.30
CA GLU A 352 4.12 25.46 5.77
C GLU A 352 4.64 24.07 6.12
N ASN A 353 5.65 23.60 5.37
CA ASN A 353 6.41 22.38 5.65
C ASN A 353 5.56 21.10 5.69
N PHE A 354 4.46 21.05 4.94
CA PHE A 354 3.75 19.80 4.72
C PHE A 354 4.57 18.88 3.83
N SER A 355 4.61 17.60 4.20
CA SER A 355 5.26 16.53 3.44
C SER A 355 4.20 15.68 2.73
N TYR A 356 4.63 14.81 1.81
CA TYR A 356 3.73 13.91 1.11
C TYR A 356 3.06 12.87 2.03
N SER A 357 3.60 12.66 3.24
CA SER A 357 3.07 11.78 4.27
C SER A 357 2.26 12.52 5.34
N SER A 358 2.16 13.86 5.27
CA SER A 358 1.39 14.66 6.24
C SER A 358 -0.10 14.34 6.17
N VAL A 359 -0.73 14.27 7.34
CA VAL A 359 -2.16 13.98 7.51
C VAL A 359 -2.83 15.05 8.34
N VAL A 360 -4.03 15.46 7.93
CA VAL A 360 -4.89 16.32 8.74
C VAL A 360 -5.53 15.47 9.83
N ARG A 361 -5.46 15.94 11.07
CA ARG A 361 -6.10 15.35 12.25
C ARG A 361 -7.33 16.15 12.64
N TRP A 362 -8.44 15.45 12.81
CA TRP A 362 -9.70 15.98 13.33
C TRP A 362 -9.96 15.40 14.71
N ASN A 363 -9.88 16.26 15.73
CA ASN A 363 -9.96 15.86 17.14
C ASN A 363 -8.92 14.79 17.50
N GLY A 364 -7.66 15.04 17.14
CA GLY A 364 -6.51 14.16 17.36
C GLY A 364 -6.49 12.87 16.52
N LYS A 365 -7.42 12.68 15.58
CA LYS A 365 -7.51 11.48 14.75
C LYS A 365 -7.29 11.79 13.28
N ASP A 366 -6.47 10.99 12.60
CA ASP A 366 -6.16 11.16 11.18
C ASP A 366 -7.42 11.08 10.29
N ARG A 367 -7.45 11.90 9.24
CA ARG A 367 -8.44 11.83 8.17
C ARG A 367 -7.76 11.59 6.84
N LYS A 368 -8.52 11.03 5.90
CA LYS A 368 -8.05 10.82 4.53
C LYS A 368 -7.64 12.18 3.96
N THR A 369 -6.33 12.33 3.78
CA THR A 369 -5.68 13.57 3.38
C THR A 369 -5.07 13.40 1.99
N ASN A 370 -5.34 14.36 1.13
CA ASN A 370 -4.71 14.53 -0.16
C ASN A 370 -3.66 15.63 -0.03
N TYR A 371 -2.42 15.30 -0.36
CA TYR A 371 -1.35 16.29 -0.42
C TYR A 371 -1.46 17.08 -1.71
N VAL A 372 -1.53 18.41 -1.62
CA VAL A 372 -1.60 19.30 -2.77
C VAL A 372 -0.25 19.96 -3.01
N SER A 373 0.36 20.51 -1.96
CA SER A 373 1.66 21.17 -1.99
C SER A 373 2.29 21.19 -0.59
N PRO A 374 3.54 21.63 -0.43
CA PRO A 374 4.14 21.85 0.89
C PRO A 374 3.40 22.86 1.78
N THR A 375 2.41 23.57 1.22
CA THR A 375 1.63 24.61 1.91
C THR A 375 0.13 24.35 1.90
N CYS A 376 -0.32 23.23 1.33
CA CYS A 376 -1.74 22.93 1.17
C CYS A 376 -2.04 21.43 1.25
N LEU A 377 -2.99 21.08 2.12
CA LEU A 377 -3.57 19.75 2.26
C LEU A 377 -5.08 19.82 2.08
N GLU A 378 -5.67 18.73 1.59
CA GLU A 378 -7.12 18.57 1.51
C GLU A 378 -7.56 17.32 2.26
N ALA A 379 -8.43 17.47 3.25
CA ALA A 379 -8.93 16.37 4.06
C ALA A 379 -10.41 16.11 3.80
N THR A 380 -10.80 14.84 3.72
CA THR A 380 -12.22 14.47 3.68
C THR A 380 -12.80 14.45 5.10
N ILE A 381 -13.70 15.38 5.40
CA ILE A 381 -14.47 15.41 6.64
C ILE A 381 -15.82 14.75 6.40
N THR A 382 -16.13 13.71 7.15
CA THR A 382 -17.34 12.91 6.96
C THR A 382 -18.56 13.51 7.68
N ALA A 383 -19.76 13.07 7.33
CA ALA A 383 -20.97 13.46 8.07
C ALA A 383 -20.93 13.02 9.55
N GLY A 384 -20.19 11.96 9.87
CA GLY A 384 -19.98 11.49 11.24
C GLY A 384 -19.07 12.43 12.05
N ASP A 385 -18.07 13.03 11.42
CA ASP A 385 -17.15 13.98 12.07
C ASP A 385 -17.84 15.25 12.54
N ILE A 386 -18.90 15.65 11.83
CA ILE A 386 -19.74 16.81 12.12
C ILE A 386 -21.13 16.41 12.62
N ALA A 387 -21.31 15.23 13.21
CA ALA A 387 -22.64 14.79 13.65
C ALA A 387 -23.23 15.65 14.78
N TRP A 388 -22.34 16.27 15.59
CA TRP A 388 -22.73 17.04 16.77
C TRP A 388 -22.19 18.47 16.69
N PRO A 389 -22.96 19.46 17.18
CA PRO A 389 -22.44 20.82 17.28
C PRO A 389 -21.35 20.91 18.34
N GLY A 390 -20.32 21.70 18.07
CA GLY A 390 -19.17 21.85 18.96
C GLY A 390 -17.97 22.47 18.27
N ASN A 391 -16.90 22.65 19.04
CA ASN A 391 -15.61 23.08 18.54
C ASN A 391 -14.72 21.85 18.38
N TYR A 392 -14.14 21.69 17.20
CA TYR A 392 -13.32 20.55 16.85
C TYR A 392 -11.91 21.05 16.55
N PRO A 393 -10.89 20.59 17.30
CA PRO A 393 -9.52 20.95 16.99
C PRO A 393 -9.07 20.25 15.71
N VAL A 394 -8.38 21.01 14.86
CA VAL A 394 -7.79 20.57 13.60
C VAL A 394 -6.30 20.86 13.64
N SER A 395 -5.49 19.83 13.49
CA SER A 395 -4.03 19.90 13.40
C SER A 395 -3.54 19.17 12.16
N VAL A 396 -2.26 19.33 11.83
CA VAL A 396 -1.56 18.51 10.84
C VAL A 396 -0.48 17.72 11.56
N PHE A 397 -0.37 16.44 11.25
CA PHE A 397 0.70 15.58 11.72
C PHE A 397 1.60 15.17 10.55
N THR A 398 2.90 15.39 10.71
CA THR A 398 3.94 14.91 9.80
C THR A 398 4.75 13.82 10.53
N PRO A 399 4.81 12.58 10.02
CA PRO A 399 5.55 11.50 10.67
C PRO A 399 7.07 11.75 10.77
N ALA A 400 7.71 11.01 11.69
CA ALA A 400 9.15 10.93 11.82
C ALA A 400 9.82 10.33 10.55
N PRO A 401 11.12 10.56 10.31
CA PRO A 401 12.07 11.35 11.13
C PRO A 401 11.74 12.84 11.11
N GLY A 402 11.99 13.55 12.22
CA GLY A 402 11.60 14.94 12.40
C GLY A 402 10.07 15.11 12.46
N GLY A 403 9.54 16.08 11.72
CA GLY A 403 8.12 16.34 11.59
C GLY A 403 7.48 16.79 12.90
N GLY A 404 6.39 16.14 13.27
CA GLY A 404 5.62 16.43 14.48
C GLY A 404 4.19 16.86 14.18
N GLU A 405 3.47 17.20 15.26
CA GLU A 405 2.12 17.75 15.18
C GLU A 405 2.15 19.28 15.29
N THR A 406 1.36 19.94 14.44
CA THR A 406 1.20 21.41 14.50
C THR A 406 0.46 21.84 15.77
N GLY A 407 0.39 23.15 16.01
CA GLY A 407 -0.71 23.71 16.80
C GLY A 407 -2.08 23.41 16.19
N GLU A 408 -3.15 23.73 16.93
CA GLU A 408 -4.53 23.45 16.51
C GLU A 408 -5.26 24.70 16.04
N LEU A 409 -6.01 24.59 14.93
CA LEU A 409 -7.08 25.52 14.57
C LEU A 409 -8.42 24.98 15.07
N THR A 410 -9.35 25.86 15.43
CA THR A 410 -10.69 25.46 15.89
C THR A 410 -11.69 25.51 14.76
N PHE A 411 -12.26 24.36 14.39
CA PHE A 411 -13.37 24.29 13.44
C PHE A 411 -14.70 24.29 14.19
N GLU A 412 -15.59 25.22 13.83
CA GLU A 412 -16.90 25.34 14.48
C GLU A 412 -17.95 24.49 13.74
N VAL A 413 -18.48 23.46 14.40
CA VAL A 413 -19.70 22.79 13.97
C VAL A 413 -20.89 23.48 14.62
N LYS A 414 -21.57 24.30 13.84
CA LYS A 414 -22.78 25.02 14.23
C LYS A 414 -23.94 24.05 14.39
N LYS A 415 -24.91 24.42 15.23
CA LYS A 415 -26.20 23.71 15.28
C LYS A 415 -26.81 23.61 13.88
N ALA A 416 -27.45 22.48 13.60
CA ALA A 416 -28.23 22.29 12.38
C ALA A 416 -29.25 23.43 12.22
N ILE A 417 -29.58 23.80 10.98
CA ILE A 417 -30.62 24.81 10.72
C ILE A 417 -31.91 24.33 11.38
N PRO A 418 -32.52 25.11 12.28
CA PRO A 418 -33.92 24.89 12.62
C PRO A 418 -34.70 25.09 11.33
N VAL A 419 -35.38 24.04 10.83
CA VAL A 419 -36.34 24.21 9.73
C VAL A 419 -37.30 25.32 10.16
N GLY A 420 -37.29 26.44 9.44
CA GLY A 420 -37.77 27.73 9.93
C GLY A 420 -39.16 27.70 10.54
N GLY A 421 -39.27 28.20 11.76
CA GLY A 421 -40.52 28.45 12.47
C GLY A 421 -40.20 29.05 13.82
N GLY A 422 -40.38 30.37 13.95
CA GLY A 422 -40.12 31.08 15.20
C GLY A 422 -40.98 30.58 16.35
N GLY A 423 -40.40 30.60 17.55
CA GLY A 423 -41.12 30.63 18.82
C GLY A 423 -41.36 29.28 19.49
N GLY A 424 -40.64 29.05 20.60
CA GLY A 424 -41.17 28.31 21.75
C GLY A 424 -40.80 26.83 21.84
N GLY A 425 -40.15 26.46 22.95
CA GLY A 425 -39.63 25.13 23.22
C GLY A 425 -40.65 23.98 23.21
N GLY A 426 -40.15 22.78 22.90
CA GLY A 426 -40.84 21.49 23.08
C GLY A 426 -40.59 20.54 21.91
N GLY A 427 -39.90 19.42 22.15
CA GLY A 427 -39.52 18.45 21.11
C GLY A 427 -40.71 17.98 20.26
N SER A 428 -40.60 18.14 18.94
CA SER A 428 -41.66 17.72 18.02
C SER A 428 -41.64 16.20 17.82
N CYS A 429 -42.61 15.55 18.46
CA CYS A 429 -42.99 14.16 18.23
C CYS A 429 -43.57 14.02 16.81
N PHE A 430 -42.93 13.25 15.94
CA PHE A 430 -43.55 12.78 14.69
C PHE A 430 -44.38 11.52 14.96
N ILE A 431 -45.34 11.16 14.11
CA ILE A 431 -46.24 10.01 14.35
C ILE A 431 -45.43 8.72 14.61
N ALA A 432 -44.35 8.48 13.86
CA ALA A 432 -43.48 7.32 14.06
C ALA A 432 -42.70 7.39 15.39
N THR A 433 -42.13 8.56 15.73
CA THR A 433 -41.42 8.77 16.99
C THR A 433 -42.36 8.69 18.21
N ALA A 434 -43.59 9.20 18.10
CA ALA A 434 -44.64 9.11 19.11
C ALA A 434 -45.12 7.68 19.31
N ALA A 435 -45.18 6.90 18.22
CA ALA A 435 -45.51 5.48 18.27
C ALA A 435 -44.36 4.67 18.90
N PHE A 436 -43.15 4.75 18.39
CA PHE A 436 -42.03 3.87 18.75
C PHE A 436 -41.16 4.36 19.92
N GLY A 437 -41.33 5.61 20.35
CA GLY A 437 -40.80 6.15 21.61
C GLY A 437 -39.43 6.82 21.51
N SER A 438 -38.65 6.57 20.46
CA SER A 438 -37.36 7.24 20.24
C SER A 438 -37.10 7.45 18.74
N PRO A 439 -36.46 8.57 18.34
CA PRO A 439 -35.96 8.75 16.97
C PRO A 439 -34.88 7.72 16.58
N MET A 440 -34.21 7.10 17.56
CA MET A 440 -33.17 6.06 17.35
C MET A 440 -33.74 4.64 17.32
N GLU A 441 -35.05 4.49 17.35
CA GLU A 441 -35.69 3.18 17.25
C GLU A 441 -35.53 2.65 15.81
N LYS A 442 -35.18 1.36 15.68
CA LYS A 442 -34.80 0.73 14.39
C LYS A 442 -35.87 0.90 13.30
N HIS A 443 -37.16 0.84 13.65
CA HIS A 443 -38.26 1.04 12.71
C HIS A 443 -38.39 2.50 12.27
N VAL A 444 -38.12 3.46 13.16
CA VAL A 444 -38.08 4.89 12.81
C VAL A 444 -36.91 5.20 11.87
N GLY A 445 -35.73 4.60 12.12
CA GLY A 445 -34.56 4.72 11.25
C GLY A 445 -34.83 4.21 9.82
N ILE A 446 -35.50 3.06 9.67
CA ILE A 446 -35.89 2.51 8.35
C ILE A 446 -36.80 3.48 7.57
N LEU A 447 -37.76 4.12 8.24
CA LEU A 447 -38.65 5.09 7.60
C LEU A 447 -37.91 6.38 7.22
N GLN A 448 -36.93 6.81 8.02
CA GLN A 448 -36.07 7.96 7.72
C GLN A 448 -35.17 7.68 6.50
N ASP A 449 -34.55 6.51 6.44
CA ASP A 449 -33.74 6.10 5.28
C ASP A 449 -34.58 6.03 3.99
N PHE A 450 -35.82 5.53 4.08
CA PHE A 450 -36.72 5.47 2.94
C PHE A 450 -37.13 6.87 2.47
N ARG A 451 -37.43 7.76 3.41
CA ARG A 451 -37.67 9.18 3.12
C ARG A 451 -36.48 9.77 2.36
N ASP A 452 -35.27 9.58 2.86
CA ASP A 452 -34.08 10.25 2.34
C ASP A 452 -33.62 9.71 1.00
N ARG A 453 -33.63 8.39 0.83
CA ARG A 453 -33.13 7.74 -0.38
C ARG A 453 -34.17 7.59 -1.49
N ARG A 454 -35.47 7.60 -1.17
CA ARG A 454 -36.54 7.35 -2.16
C ARG A 454 -37.54 8.49 -2.30
N LEU A 455 -38.01 9.10 -1.22
CA LEU A 455 -39.05 10.14 -1.31
C LEU A 455 -38.44 11.51 -1.64
N LEU A 456 -37.30 11.89 -1.06
CA LEU A 456 -36.73 13.22 -1.30
C LEU A 456 -36.05 13.38 -2.67
N THR A 457 -35.82 12.28 -3.37
CA THR A 457 -35.15 12.29 -4.69
C THR A 457 -36.06 12.78 -5.83
N ASN A 458 -37.37 12.84 -5.64
CA ASN A 458 -38.32 13.30 -6.66
C ASN A 458 -39.32 14.33 -6.10
N ALA A 459 -39.87 15.19 -6.99
CA ALA A 459 -40.75 16.29 -6.59
C ALA A 459 -42.05 15.83 -5.89
N PRO A 460 -42.75 14.76 -6.33
CA PRO A 460 -43.91 14.24 -5.63
C PRO A 460 -43.60 13.77 -4.21
N GLY A 461 -42.49 13.05 -4.02
CA GLY A 461 -42.07 12.58 -2.71
C GLY A 461 -41.67 13.73 -1.77
N ARG A 462 -41.02 14.78 -2.28
CA ARG A 462 -40.76 16.02 -1.50
C ARG A 462 -42.06 16.70 -1.07
N ALA A 463 -43.06 16.78 -1.94
CA ALA A 463 -44.38 17.34 -1.61
C ALA A 463 -45.11 16.50 -0.55
N PHE A 464 -45.06 15.17 -0.66
CA PHE A 464 -45.62 14.26 0.34
C PHE A 464 -44.94 14.40 1.70
N VAL A 465 -43.61 14.45 1.73
CA VAL A 465 -42.85 14.64 2.97
C VAL A 465 -43.21 15.99 3.58
N LYS A 466 -43.28 17.06 2.79
CA LYS A 466 -43.70 18.37 3.29
C LYS A 466 -45.09 18.31 3.95
N PHE A 467 -46.08 17.71 3.28
CA PHE A 467 -47.42 17.53 3.82
C PHE A 467 -47.42 16.69 5.12
N TYR A 468 -46.67 15.58 5.16
CA TYR A 468 -46.54 14.75 6.36
C TYR A 468 -45.96 15.56 7.53
N TYR A 469 -45.00 16.44 7.29
CA TYR A 469 -44.36 17.26 8.32
C TYR A 469 -45.29 18.35 8.84
N GLU A 470 -46.20 18.87 8.00
CA GLU A 470 -47.22 19.84 8.40
C GLU A 470 -48.32 19.19 9.25
N VAL A 471 -48.74 17.96 8.93
CA VAL A 471 -49.89 17.31 9.57
C VAL A 471 -49.51 16.46 10.80
N SER A 472 -48.33 15.85 10.78
CA SER A 472 -47.94 14.85 11.79
C SER A 472 -47.84 15.35 13.23
N PRO A 473 -47.41 16.60 13.56
CA PRO A 473 -47.24 17.01 14.96
C PRO A 473 -48.55 17.00 15.75
N ALA A 474 -49.65 17.47 15.14
CA ALA A 474 -50.96 17.51 15.80
C ALA A 474 -51.52 16.10 16.07
N ILE A 475 -51.24 15.14 15.19
CA ILE A 475 -51.65 13.75 15.33
C ILE A 475 -50.76 13.03 16.35
N ALA A 476 -49.45 13.25 16.27
CA ALA A 476 -48.46 12.65 17.16
C ALA A 476 -48.64 13.07 18.61
N ALA A 477 -49.04 14.32 18.88
CA ALA A 477 -49.37 14.78 20.23
C ALA A 477 -50.51 13.97 20.87
N LYS A 478 -51.55 13.61 20.09
CA LYS A 478 -52.67 12.77 20.57
C LYS A 478 -52.26 11.32 20.77
N ILE A 479 -51.40 10.79 19.90
CA ILE A 479 -50.90 9.40 20.00
C ILE A 479 -49.96 9.26 21.20
N ALA A 480 -49.07 10.23 21.41
CA ALA A 480 -48.11 10.21 22.51
C ALA A 480 -48.80 10.15 23.89
N GLN A 481 -50.02 10.66 24.03
CA GLN A 481 -50.75 10.68 25.31
C GLN A 481 -51.59 9.42 25.57
N SER A 482 -51.70 8.48 24.61
CA SER A 482 -52.54 7.27 24.75
C SER A 482 -51.74 5.99 24.51
N THR A 483 -51.67 5.10 25.50
CA THR A 483 -51.04 3.76 25.36
C THR A 483 -51.73 2.93 24.28
N THR A 484 -53.07 2.95 24.22
CA THR A 484 -53.86 2.31 23.16
C THR A 484 -53.60 2.96 21.81
N GLY A 485 -53.49 4.29 21.75
CA GLY A 485 -53.14 5.04 20.55
C GLY A 485 -51.77 4.64 19.99
N ARG A 486 -50.73 4.57 20.84
CA ARG A 486 -49.38 4.11 20.43
C ARG A 486 -49.42 2.67 19.90
N PHE A 487 -50.14 1.77 20.55
CA PHE A 487 -50.26 0.37 20.10
C PHE A 487 -50.92 0.27 18.72
N VAL A 488 -52.05 0.95 18.52
CA VAL A 488 -52.76 0.97 17.22
C VAL A 488 -51.88 1.60 16.14
N THR A 489 -51.18 2.70 16.43
CA THR A 489 -50.28 3.35 15.47
C THR A 489 -49.07 2.47 15.13
N ARG A 490 -48.48 1.75 16.08
CA ARG A 490 -47.40 0.78 15.79
C ARG A 490 -47.88 -0.32 14.86
N ALA A 491 -49.04 -0.91 15.15
CA ALA A 491 -49.63 -1.95 14.31
C ALA A 491 -49.92 -1.44 12.88
N ALA A 492 -50.36 -0.18 12.75
CA ALA A 492 -50.60 0.44 11.45
C ALA A 492 -49.30 0.79 10.68
N LEU A 493 -48.22 1.15 11.39
CA LEU A 493 -46.94 1.53 10.78
C LEU A 493 -46.04 0.34 10.44
N MET A 494 -46.15 -0.80 11.12
CA MET A 494 -45.29 -1.96 10.86
C MET A 494 -45.31 -2.45 9.39
N PRO A 495 -46.46 -2.57 8.71
CA PRO A 495 -46.51 -2.89 7.28
C PRO A 495 -45.71 -1.91 6.41
N LEU A 496 -45.80 -0.61 6.73
CA LEU A 496 -45.08 0.45 6.01
C LEU A 496 -43.58 0.39 6.29
N VAL A 497 -43.16 0.09 7.52
CA VAL A 497 -41.75 -0.13 7.87
C VAL A 497 -41.20 -1.33 7.11
N GLY A 498 -41.94 -2.43 7.04
CA GLY A 498 -41.55 -3.62 6.28
C GLY A 498 -41.42 -3.34 4.79
N ALA A 499 -42.38 -2.64 4.19
CA ALA A 499 -42.29 -2.22 2.79
C ALA A 499 -41.10 -1.28 2.53
N ALA A 500 -40.87 -0.29 3.40
CA ALA A 500 -39.72 0.60 3.34
C ALA A 500 -38.40 -0.18 3.43
N TYR A 501 -38.29 -1.13 4.35
CA TYR A 501 -37.11 -1.99 4.47
C TYR A 501 -36.83 -2.79 3.19
N ILE A 502 -37.86 -3.44 2.63
CA ILE A 502 -37.76 -4.22 1.39
C ILE A 502 -37.38 -3.33 0.20
N THR A 503 -37.91 -2.12 0.09
CA THR A 503 -37.53 -1.19 -1.00
C THR A 503 -36.12 -0.61 -0.88
N LEU A 504 -35.57 -0.57 0.34
CA LEU A 504 -34.23 -0.10 0.62
C LEU A 504 -33.18 -1.19 0.39
N HIS A 505 -33.53 -2.47 0.64
CA HIS A 505 -32.57 -3.59 0.65
C HIS A 505 -32.84 -4.66 -0.41
N GLY A 506 -34.01 -4.67 -1.06
CA GLY A 506 -34.41 -5.59 -2.11
C GLY A 506 -34.45 -4.92 -3.50
N GLY A 507 -34.28 -5.73 -4.55
CA GLY A 507 -34.43 -5.28 -5.94
C GLY A 507 -35.85 -4.78 -6.26
N TRP A 508 -35.99 -3.91 -7.26
CA TRP A 508 -37.23 -3.21 -7.62
C TRP A 508 -38.45 -4.13 -7.86
N SER A 509 -38.23 -5.36 -8.33
CA SER A 509 -39.26 -6.37 -8.57
C SER A 509 -39.91 -6.91 -7.28
N VAL A 510 -39.19 -6.95 -6.17
CA VAL A 510 -39.69 -7.43 -4.86
C VAL A 510 -40.50 -6.32 -4.14
N ALA A 511 -40.09 -5.07 -4.31
CA ALA A 511 -40.77 -3.90 -3.76
C ALA A 511 -42.21 -3.73 -4.29
N LEU A 512 -42.42 -3.97 -5.59
CA LEU A 512 -43.72 -3.82 -6.25
C LEU A 512 -44.74 -4.89 -5.78
N LEU A 513 -44.30 -6.14 -5.62
CA LEU A 513 -45.12 -7.23 -5.08
C LEU A 513 -45.48 -7.01 -3.60
N ALA A 514 -44.55 -6.46 -2.80
CA ALA A 514 -44.80 -6.17 -1.39
C ALA A 514 -45.84 -5.06 -1.19
N ILE A 515 -45.79 -3.98 -1.99
CA ILE A 515 -46.76 -2.88 -1.92
C ILE A 515 -48.18 -3.39 -2.22
N VAL A 516 -48.35 -4.22 -3.26
CA VAL A 516 -49.65 -4.82 -3.62
C VAL A 516 -50.16 -5.74 -2.51
N PHE A 517 -49.28 -6.57 -1.93
CA PHE A 517 -49.63 -7.48 -0.83
C PHE A 517 -50.11 -6.72 0.42
N PHE A 518 -49.41 -5.64 0.83
CA PHE A 518 -49.79 -4.88 2.02
C PHE A 518 -51.05 -4.02 1.82
N VAL A 519 -51.30 -3.51 0.61
CA VAL A 519 -52.56 -2.81 0.28
C VAL A 519 -53.75 -3.77 0.40
N LEU A 520 -53.62 -5.00 -0.14
CA LEU A 520 -54.64 -6.05 -0.01
C LEU A 520 -54.89 -6.46 1.44
N LEU A 521 -53.84 -6.58 2.25
CA LEU A 521 -53.95 -6.92 3.67
C LEU A 521 -54.72 -5.84 4.48
N SER A 522 -54.54 -4.56 4.13
CA SER A 522 -55.23 -3.42 4.78
C SER A 522 -56.73 -3.34 4.46
N LEU A 523 -57.13 -3.83 3.29
CA LEU A 523 -58.54 -3.91 2.86
C LEU A 523 -59.28 -5.08 3.54
N ILE A 524 -58.57 -6.14 3.93
CA ILE A 524 -59.15 -7.30 4.62
C ILE A 524 -59.39 -6.99 6.10
N THR A 525 -58.50 -6.24 6.75
CA THR A 525 -58.64 -5.86 8.17
C THR A 525 -59.74 -4.82 8.41
N THR A 526 -59.98 -3.92 7.45
CA THR A 526 -61.08 -2.93 7.52
C THR A 526 -62.48 -3.54 7.32
N ARG A 527 -62.60 -4.71 6.69
CA ARG A 527 -63.88 -5.42 6.53
C ARG A 527 -64.39 -6.14 7.79
N LYS A 528 -63.55 -6.38 8.80
CA LYS A 528 -63.94 -7.09 10.04
C LYS A 528 -64.50 -6.21 11.17
N LEU A 529 -64.62 -4.89 10.96
CA LEU A 529 -65.19 -3.95 11.94
C LEU A 529 -66.42 -3.24 11.37
N ARG A 530 -67.50 -3.99 11.11
CA ARG A 530 -68.87 -3.42 11.06
C ARG A 530 -69.63 -3.90 12.30
N PRO A 531 -70.10 -3.00 13.18
CA PRO A 531 -70.88 -3.39 14.34
C PRO A 531 -72.25 -3.92 13.90
N GLY A 532 -72.68 -5.05 14.47
CA GLY A 532 -74.00 -5.63 14.27
C GLY A 532 -75.10 -4.64 14.66
N ARG A 533 -75.99 -4.35 13.72
CA ARG A 533 -77.23 -3.61 13.95
C ARG A 533 -78.16 -4.50 14.79
N ARG A 534 -78.44 -4.09 16.03
CA ARG A 534 -79.64 -4.51 16.77
C ARG A 534 -80.83 -3.64 16.32
N SER A 535 -81.93 -4.27 15.94
CA SER A 535 -83.29 -3.73 16.14
C SER A 535 -84.30 -4.84 15.85
N ALA A 536 -85.16 -5.08 16.86
CA ALA A 536 -86.48 -5.72 16.89
C ALA A 536 -86.85 -6.73 15.79
#